data_AF-A0AAW5ML38-F1
#
_entry.id   AF-A0AAW5ML38-F1
#
_cell.length_a   1.000
_cell.length_b   1.000
_cell.length_c   1.000
_cell.angle_alpha   90.00
_cell.angle_beta   90.00
_cell.angle_gamma   90.00
#
_symmetry.space_group_name_H-M   'P 1'
#
loop_
_entity.id
_entity.type
_entity.pdbx_description
1 polymer ?
#
loop_
_entity_poly.entity_id
_entity_poly.type
_entity_poly.pdbx_seq_one_letter_code
_entity_poly.pdbx_strand_id
1 'polypeptide(L)' 'MHTHVEMLNANYRMIGLSADWVYQTWLIKGSTAQGIVIFENEDNDSYEVVDFHYEDEERIEKMLFAGSLENAVAFAAQL' A
#
# COMPACT_ATOMS: atom_id res chain seq x y z
N MET A 1 21.78 -0.90 -5.95
CA MET A 1 20.46 -1.47 -6.24
C MET A 1 19.61 -1.05 -5.06
N HIS A 2 18.81 0.00 -5.19
CA HIS A 2 17.90 0.38 -4.12
C HIS A 2 16.83 -0.71 -4.03
N THR A 3 16.62 -1.24 -2.84
CA THR A 3 15.54 -2.22 -2.65
C THR A 3 14.20 -1.50 -2.85
N HIS A 4 13.16 -2.19 -3.34
CA HIS A 4 11.83 -1.61 -3.53
C HIS A 4 11.31 -0.92 -2.25
N VAL A 5 11.63 -1.52 -1.10
CA VAL A 5 11.39 -0.99 0.25
C VAL A 5 12.06 0.35 0.51
N GLU A 6 13.30 0.58 0.07
CA GLU A 6 13.98 1.87 0.23
C GLU A 6 13.29 2.98 -0.55
N MET A 7 12.81 2.68 -1.76
CA MET A 7 12.07 3.66 -2.56
C MET A 7 10.74 4.01 -1.90
N LEU A 8 10.01 3.01 -1.40
CA LEU A 8 8.74 3.26 -0.72
C LEU A 8 8.94 3.99 0.61
N ASN A 9 9.95 3.63 1.40
CA ASN A 9 10.27 4.31 2.66
C ASN A 9 10.75 5.76 2.46
N ALA A 10 11.29 6.10 1.29
CA ALA A 10 11.65 7.48 0.96
C ALA A 10 10.42 8.36 0.66
N ASN A 11 9.30 7.75 0.22
CA ASN A 11 8.11 8.47 -0.22
C ASN A 11 6.93 8.38 0.77
N TYR A 12 6.83 7.28 1.51
CA TYR A 12 5.66 6.94 2.30
C TYR A 12 6.06 6.33 3.64
N ARG A 13 5.20 6.54 4.65
CA ARG A 13 5.38 5.91 5.95
C ARG A 13 4.91 4.45 5.89
N MET A 14 5.79 3.51 6.20
CA MET A 14 5.39 2.13 6.46
C MET A 14 4.51 2.08 7.72
N ILE A 15 3.29 1.54 7.60
CA ILE A 15 2.31 1.54 8.72
C ILE A 15 2.01 0.15 9.28
N GLY A 16 2.58 -0.90 8.71
CA GLY A 16 2.55 -2.22 9.33
C GLY A 16 2.83 -3.37 8.39
N LEU A 17 2.96 -4.53 9.03
CA LEU A 17 2.83 -5.88 8.50
C LEU A 17 1.53 -6.40 9.15
N SER A 18 0.47 -6.67 8.39
CA SER A 18 -0.76 -7.19 9.00
C SER A 18 -0.55 -8.65 9.43
N ALA A 19 -1.25 -9.11 10.48
CA ALA A 19 -1.10 -10.44 11.05
C ALA A 19 -1.48 -11.59 10.09
N ASP A 20 -2.23 -11.29 9.03
CA ASP A 20 -2.56 -12.23 7.94
C ASP A 20 -1.74 -11.99 6.66
N TRP A 21 -0.82 -11.01 6.69
CA TRP A 21 -0.26 -10.40 5.49
C TRP A 21 1.26 -10.61 5.47
N VAL A 22 1.69 -11.46 4.55
CA VAL A 22 3.06 -11.55 4.04
C VAL A 22 3.52 -10.21 3.42
N TYR A 23 2.65 -9.19 3.38
CA TYR A 23 2.77 -7.96 2.62
C TYR A 23 3.15 -6.75 3.48
N GLN A 24 4.11 -5.97 3.00
CA GLN A 24 4.46 -4.67 3.56
C GLN A 24 3.47 -3.59 3.07
N THR A 25 3.13 -2.65 3.96
CA THR A 25 2.12 -1.60 3.69
C THR A 25 2.66 -0.20 3.92
N TRP A 26 2.44 0.70 2.97
CA TRP A 26 2.84 2.10 3.03
C TRP A 26 1.64 3.05 2.89
N LEU A 27 1.53 4.01 3.81
CA LEU A 27 0.44 4.98 3.83
C LEU A 27 0.72 6.13 2.86
N ILE A 28 -0.15 6.28 1.85
CA ILE A 28 -0.16 7.43 0.93
C ILE A 28 -0.88 8.60 1.59
N LYS A 29 -2.09 8.37 2.10
CA LYS A 29 -2.97 9.41 2.66
C LYS A 29 -3.93 8.84 3.68
N GLY A 30 -4.28 9.64 4.68
CA GLY A 30 -5.24 9.26 5.72
C GLY A 30 -4.55 8.84 7.02
N SER A 31 -4.99 7.73 7.58
CA SER A 31 -4.60 7.22 8.90
C SER A 31 -4.43 5.70 8.85
N THR A 32 -4.00 5.11 9.96
CA THR A 32 -3.93 3.64 10.11
C THR A 32 -5.31 2.96 10.18
N ALA A 33 -6.39 3.72 10.38
CA ALA A 33 -7.75 3.19 10.46
C ALA A 33 -8.59 3.43 9.18
N GLN A 34 -8.16 4.34 8.32
CA GLN A 34 -8.80 4.62 7.03
C GLN A 34 -7.85 5.45 6.17
N GLY A 35 -7.76 5.16 4.89
CA GLY A 35 -6.90 5.88 3.98
C GLY A 35 -6.55 5.12 2.72
N ILE A 36 -5.60 5.66 1.97
CA ILE A 36 -5.06 5.04 0.77
C ILE A 36 -3.65 4.55 1.06
N VAL A 37 -3.35 3.32 0.66
CA VAL A 37 -2.09 2.63 0.91
C VAL A 37 -1.55 1.96 -0.35
N ILE A 38 -0.23 1.76 -0.39
CA ILE A 38 0.43 0.82 -1.31
C ILE A 38 0.71 -0.46 -0.54
N PHE A 39 0.35 -1.58 -1.15
CA PHE A 39 0.71 -2.92 -0.72
C PHE A 39 1.69 -3.55 -1.70
N GLU A 40 2.69 -4.24 -1.18
CA GLU A 40 3.56 -5.12 -1.96
C GLU A 40 2.98 -6.53 -1.94
N ASN A 41 2.56 -7.04 -3.09
CA ASN A 41 2.06 -8.39 -3.26
C ASN A 41 3.22 -9.31 -3.70
N GLU A 42 3.83 -9.99 -2.72
CA GLU A 42 4.98 -10.87 -2.93
C GLU A 42 4.66 -12.11 -3.78
N ASP A 43 3.39 -12.55 -3.81
CA ASP A 43 3.00 -13.76 -4.55
C ASP A 43 3.07 -13.57 -6.07
N ASN A 44 2.88 -12.34 -6.55
CA ASN A 44 2.84 -12.02 -7.98
C ASN A 44 3.79 -10.89 -8.40
N ASP A 45 4.71 -10.48 -7.52
CA ASP A 45 5.68 -9.40 -7.74
C ASP A 45 4.99 -8.11 -8.26
N SER A 46 3.89 -7.72 -7.60
CA SER A 46 3.12 -6.55 -7.97
C SER A 46 2.82 -5.63 -6.77
N TYR A 47 2.41 -4.42 -7.07
CA TYR A 47 2.06 -3.39 -6.09
C TYR A 47 0.63 -2.93 -6.33
N GLU A 48 -0.13 -2.89 -5.24
CA GLU A 48 -1.55 -2.56 -5.25
C GLU A 48 -1.79 -1.26 -4.49
N VAL A 49 -2.55 -0.34 -5.08
CA VAL A 49 -3.02 0.87 -4.40
C VAL A 49 -4.45 0.62 -3.98
N VAL A 50 -4.73 0.73 -2.69
CA VAL A 50 -6.03 0.38 -2.10
C VAL A 50 -6.53 1.52 -1.24
N ASP A 51 -7.79 1.87 -1.42
CA ASP A 51 -8.56 2.70 -0.48
C ASP A 51 -9.22 1.79 0.55
N PHE A 52 -8.94 1.98 1.83
CA PHE A 52 -9.44 1.13 2.90
C PHE A 52 -10.07 1.96 4.02
N HIS A 53 -11.02 1.35 4.72
CA HIS A 53 -11.48 1.83 6.03
C HIS A 53 -11.90 0.65 6.90
N TYR A 54 -11.79 0.81 8.22
CA TYR A 54 -12.39 -0.12 9.18
C TYR A 54 -13.82 0.32 9.52
N GLU A 55 -14.77 -0.60 9.45
CA GLU A 55 -16.16 -0.44 9.90
C GLU A 55 -16.53 -1.69 10.72
N ASP A 56 -16.97 -1.51 11.97
CA ASP A 56 -17.38 -2.59 12.87
C ASP A 56 -16.39 -3.79 12.96
N GLU A 57 -15.09 -3.50 13.12
CA GLU A 57 -13.98 -4.48 13.15
C GLU A 57 -13.71 -5.18 11.81
N GLU A 58 -14.49 -4.91 10.77
CA GLU A 58 -14.24 -5.37 9.41
C GLU A 58 -13.45 -4.32 8.63
N ARG A 59 -12.45 -4.77 7.86
CA ARG A 59 -11.74 -3.89 6.92
C ARG A 59 -12.41 -4.01 5.56
N ILE A 60 -12.91 -2.89 5.06
CA ILE A 60 -13.45 -2.77 3.70
C ILE A 60 -12.36 -2.16 2.82
N GLU A 61 -12.11 -2.79 1.68
CA GLU A 61 -11.03 -2.43 0.76
C GLU A 61 -11.57 -2.26 -0.65
N LYS A 62 -11.06 -1.24 -1.34
CA LYS A 62 -11.29 -1.01 -2.76
C LYS A 62 -9.96 -0.81 -3.46
N MET A 63 -9.62 -1.76 -4.34
CA MET A 63 -8.46 -1.63 -5.21
C MET A 63 -8.66 -0.47 -6.20
N LEU A 64 -7.70 0.45 -6.21
CA LEU A 64 -7.64 1.59 -7.13
C LEU A 64 -6.70 1.32 -8.30
N PHE A 65 -5.62 0.58 -8.05
CA PHE A 65 -4.60 0.26 -9.04
C PHE A 65 -3.85 -1.03 -8.66
N ALA A 66 -3.34 -1.76 -9.66
CA ALA A 66 -2.39 -2.87 -9.48
C ALA A 66 -1.39 -2.89 -10.63
N GLY A 67 -0.09 -3.05 -10.35
CA GLY A 67 0.94 -3.09 -11.37
C GLY A 67 2.36 -3.06 -10.81
N SER A 68 3.33 -2.61 -11.61
CA SER A 68 4.71 -2.44 -11.15
C SER A 68 4.82 -1.34 -10.09
N LEU A 69 5.89 -1.40 -9.29
CA LEU A 69 6.19 -0.39 -8.27
C LEU A 69 6.20 1.04 -8.83
N GLU A 70 6.90 1.23 -9.96
CA GLU A 70 7.01 2.54 -10.61
C GLU A 70 5.64 3.10 -10.99
N ASN A 71 4.75 2.24 -11.51
CA ASN A 71 3.40 2.65 -11.89
C ASN A 71 2.52 2.92 -10.66
N ALA A 72 2.66 2.11 -9.59
CA ALA A 72 1.94 2.34 -8.34
C ALA A 72 2.35 3.67 -7.69
N VAL A 73 3.65 3.99 -7.66
CA VAL A 73 4.15 5.27 -7.16
C VAL A 73 3.71 6.44 -8.06
N ALA A 74 3.76 6.27 -9.38
CA ALA A 74 3.29 7.30 -10.32
C ALA A 74 1.77 7.53 -10.21
N PHE A 75 0.98 6.49 -9.96
CA PHE A 75 -0.45 6.59 -9.67
C PHE A 75 -0.68 7.30 -8.34
N ALA A 76 0.04 6.89 -7.29
CA ALA A 76 -0.07 7.48 -5.96
C ALA A 76 0.28 8.97 -5.92
N ALA A 77 1.22 9.43 -6.75
CA ALA A 77 1.56 10.84 -6.88
C ALA A 77 0.43 11.72 -7.47
N GLN A 78 -0.65 11.11 -7.98
CA GLN A 78 -1.82 11.80 -8.54
C GLN A 78 -3.02 11.88 -7.56
N LEU A 79 -2.91 11.29 -6.37
CA LEU A 79 -3.97 11.21 -5.34
C LEU A 79 -3.89 12.31 -4.27
#